data_AF-A0A679HHS4-F1
#
_entry.id   AF-A0A679HHS4-F1
#
_cell.length_a   1.000
_cell.length_b   1.000
_cell.length_c   1.000
_cell.angle_alpha   90.00
_cell.angle_beta   90.00
_cell.angle_gamma   90.00
#
_symmetry.space_group_name_H-M   'P 1'
#
loop_
_entity.id
_entity.type
_entity.pdbx_description
1 polymer ?
#
loop_
_entity_poly.entity_id
_entity_poly.type
_entity_poly.pdbx_seq_one_letter_code
_entity_poly.pdbx_strand_id
1 'polypeptide(L)'
;MIFRILTGAFLWMLIVSVPSISTADTTFNASTIVGVDQSERTITFKTREGTTWTLPVSDPKILQIQVARGDQVSIEIDLSDRIIKMTKLSESSPSAADQIHDDVKP
;
A
#
# COMPACT_ATOMS: atom_id res chain seq x y z
N MET A 1 4.46 33.09 43.24
CA MET A 1 5.06 33.71 42.04
C MET A 1 6.57 33.65 42.14
N ILE A 2 7.21 32.61 41.55
CA ILE A 2 8.58 32.65 41.02
C ILE A 2 8.80 31.44 40.10
N PHE A 3 8.64 31.66 38.80
CA PHE A 3 8.86 30.69 37.73
C PHE A 3 10.37 30.56 37.51
N ARG A 4 10.97 29.43 37.87
CA ARG A 4 12.41 29.19 37.66
C ARG A 4 12.61 28.64 36.27
N ILE A 5 12.99 29.52 35.35
CA ILE A 5 13.54 29.17 34.04
C ILE A 5 14.92 28.56 34.30
N LEU A 6 15.07 27.25 34.09
CA LEU A 6 16.38 26.61 33.99
C LEU A 6 16.59 26.18 32.54
N THR A 7 17.43 26.95 31.88
CA THR A 7 18.09 26.69 30.61
C THR A 7 18.63 25.27 30.55
N GLY A 8 18.22 24.50 29.55
CA GLY A 8 18.74 23.16 29.32
C GLY A 8 18.47 22.73 27.89
N ALA A 9 19.38 23.12 26.99
CA ALA A 9 19.55 22.61 25.63
C ALA A 9 18.27 22.49 24.80
N PHE A 10 18.11 23.51 23.95
CA PHE A 10 17.48 23.46 22.65
C PHE A 10 18.13 22.31 21.83
N LEU A 11 17.79 21.06 22.17
CA LEU A 11 18.11 19.91 21.33
C LEU A 11 17.14 19.98 20.17
N TRP A 12 17.54 20.79 19.20
CA TRP A 12 17.07 20.82 17.85
C TRP A 12 17.40 19.45 17.26
N MET A 13 16.62 18.44 17.64
CA MET A 13 16.65 17.13 17.04
C MET A 13 16.01 17.35 15.68
N LEU A 14 16.86 17.63 14.69
CA LEU A 14 16.52 17.39 13.30
C LEU A 14 16.06 15.93 13.24
N ILE A 15 14.75 15.71 13.25
CA ILE A 15 14.19 14.44 12.83
C ILE A 15 14.53 14.36 11.35
N VAL A 16 15.70 13.80 11.06
CA VAL A 16 16.07 13.42 9.71
C VAL A 16 15.21 12.21 9.43
N SER A 17 14.02 12.42 8.89
CA SER A 17 13.18 11.33 8.39
C SER A 17 13.93 10.74 7.19
N VAL A 18 14.72 9.69 7.43
CA VAL A 18 15.27 8.89 6.34
C VAL A 18 14.06 8.31 5.61
N PRO A 19 13.87 8.59 4.31
CA PRO A 19 12.83 7.90 3.56
C PRO A 19 13.17 6.41 3.57
N SER A 20 12.31 5.59 4.16
CA SER A 20 12.38 4.14 4.01
C SER A 20 12.05 3.82 2.56
N ILE A 21 13.08 3.68 1.73
CA ILE A 21 12.93 3.18 0.36
C ILE A 21 12.77 1.67 0.50
N SER A 22 11.52 1.19 0.58
CA SER A 22 11.24 -0.24 0.49
C SER A 22 11.26 -0.67 -0.98
N THR A 23 12.20 -1.55 -1.34
CA THR A 23 12.24 -2.19 -2.65
C THR A 23 11.40 -3.46 -2.64
N ALA A 24 10.58 -3.66 -3.69
CA ALA A 24 9.84 -4.90 -3.88
C ALA A 24 10.83 -6.06 -4.05
N ASP A 25 10.62 -7.15 -3.29
CA ASP A 25 11.38 -8.39 -3.39
C ASP A 25 10.52 -9.52 -3.97
N THR A 26 9.27 -9.60 -3.53
CA THR A 26 8.33 -10.63 -3.97
C THR A 26 7.00 -10.01 -4.43
N THR A 27 6.48 -10.49 -5.56
CA THR A 27 5.19 -10.06 -6.10
C THR A 27 4.23 -11.24 -6.24
N PHE A 28 3.10 -11.18 -5.52
CA PHE A 28 2.01 -12.13 -5.65
C PHE A 28 0.90 -11.58 -6.54
N ASN A 29 0.80 -12.12 -7.76
CA ASN A 29 -0.27 -11.77 -8.69
C ASN A 29 -1.54 -12.59 -8.41
N ALA A 30 -2.71 -12.01 -8.71
CA ALA A 30 -4.02 -12.66 -8.59
C ALA A 30 -4.31 -13.25 -7.19
N SER A 31 -3.83 -12.58 -6.14
CA SER A 31 -4.15 -12.94 -4.76
C SER A 31 -5.57 -12.50 -4.40
N THR A 32 -6.28 -13.31 -3.63
CA THR A 32 -7.63 -12.98 -3.16
C THR A 32 -7.60 -12.37 -1.77
N ILE A 33 -8.24 -11.22 -1.58
CA ILE A 33 -8.36 -10.61 -0.25
C ILE A 33 -9.27 -11.45 0.64
N VAL A 34 -8.75 -11.84 1.80
CA VAL A 34 -9.49 -12.57 2.83
C VAL A 34 -9.88 -11.64 3.98
N GLY A 35 -9.11 -10.60 4.25
CA GLY A 35 -9.43 -9.65 5.32
C GLY A 35 -8.46 -8.47 5.35
N VAL A 36 -8.92 -7.35 5.91
CA VAL A 36 -8.11 -6.16 6.16
C VAL A 36 -8.37 -5.74 7.61
N ASP A 37 -7.32 -5.70 8.42
CA ASP A 37 -7.39 -5.20 9.79
C ASP A 37 -6.74 -3.82 9.86
N GLN A 38 -7.58 -2.79 10.05
CA GLN A 38 -7.13 -1.40 10.14
C GLN A 38 -6.46 -1.10 11.50
N SER A 39 -6.82 -1.84 12.55
CA SER A 39 -6.31 -1.63 13.90
C SER A 39 -4.90 -2.18 14.05
N GLU A 40 -4.68 -3.39 13.53
CA GLU A 40 -3.37 -4.05 13.52
C GLU A 40 -2.52 -3.67 12.30
N ARG A 41 -3.13 -3.01 11.31
CA ARG A 41 -2.51 -2.62 10.03
C ARG A 41 -1.97 -3.83 9.26
N THR A 42 -2.77 -4.88 9.22
CA THR A 42 -2.46 -6.14 8.54
C THR A 42 -3.47 -6.44 7.44
N ILE A 43 -3.03 -7.18 6.44
CA ILE A 43 -3.89 -7.70 5.37
C ILE A 43 -3.72 -9.20 5.32
N THR A 44 -4.85 -9.90 5.33
CA THR A 44 -4.90 -11.34 5.08
C THR A 44 -5.30 -11.59 3.63
N PHE A 45 -4.47 -12.32 2.89
CA PHE A 45 -4.72 -12.67 1.49
C PHE A 45 -4.39 -14.14 1.23
N LYS A 46 -5.04 -14.70 0.21
CA LYS A 46 -4.79 -16.05 -0.29
C LYS A 46 -4.11 -15.97 -1.65
N THR A 47 -2.94 -16.57 -1.79
CA THR A 47 -2.22 -16.66 -3.06
C THR A 47 -2.95 -17.59 -4.02
N ARG A 48 -2.59 -17.54 -5.30
CA ARG A 48 -3.17 -18.41 -6.35
C ARG A 48 -2.95 -19.89 -6.06
N GLU A 49 -1.82 -20.23 -5.43
CA GLU A 49 -1.45 -21.58 -5.03
C GLU A 49 -2.29 -22.10 -3.85
N GLY A 50 -3.03 -21.20 -3.20
CA GLY A 50 -3.96 -21.51 -2.12
C GLY A 50 -3.41 -21.22 -0.72
N THR A 51 -2.17 -20.74 -0.61
CA THR A 51 -1.55 -20.39 0.67
C THR A 51 -2.12 -19.08 1.20
N THR A 52 -2.45 -19.02 2.49
CA THR A 52 -2.97 -17.81 3.13
C THR A 52 -1.87 -17.15 3.96
N TRP A 53 -1.69 -15.85 3.78
CA TRP A 53 -0.72 -15.03 4.50
C TRP A 53 -1.42 -13.88 5.21
N THR A 54 -0.89 -13.47 6.35
CA THR A 54 -1.29 -12.24 7.05
C THR A 54 -0.04 -11.41 7.26
N LEU A 55 0.07 -10.29 6.56
CA LEU A 55 1.27 -9.45 6.56
C LEU A 55 0.94 -8.00 6.92
N PRO A 56 1.85 -7.30 7.63
CA PRO A 56 1.70 -5.88 7.91
C PRO A 56 1.91 -5.03 6.66
N VAL A 57 1.29 -3.85 6.61
CA VAL A 57 1.56 -2.88 5.55
C VAL A 57 2.76 -1.99 5.86
N SER A 58 3.47 -1.55 4.82
CA SER A 58 4.56 -0.59 4.94
C SER A 58 4.05 0.83 5.19
N ASP A 59 3.02 1.22 4.44
CA ASP A 59 2.32 2.51 4.51
C ASP A 59 0.83 2.27 4.86
N PRO A 60 0.30 2.90 5.92
CA PRO A 60 -1.13 2.83 6.26
C PRO A 60 -2.08 3.25 5.13
N LYS A 61 -1.62 4.06 4.16
CA LYS A 61 -2.43 4.46 2.99
C LYS A 61 -2.82 3.27 2.12
N ILE A 62 -2.05 2.17 2.14
CA ILE A 62 -2.38 0.95 1.41
C ILE A 62 -3.72 0.37 1.89
N LEU A 63 -4.03 0.52 3.18
CA LEU A 63 -5.29 0.05 3.78
C LEU A 63 -6.50 0.90 3.36
N GLN A 64 -6.28 2.07 2.76
CA GLN A 64 -7.34 2.96 2.26
C GLN A 64 -7.77 2.60 0.83
N ILE A 65 -7.05 1.70 0.15
CA ILE A 65 -7.45 1.17 -1.14
C ILE A 65 -8.77 0.42 -0.93
N GLN A 66 -9.80 0.81 -1.69
CA GLN A 66 -11.11 0.19 -1.63
C GLN A 66 -11.04 -1.23 -2.23
N VAL A 67 -10.67 -2.19 -1.38
CA VAL A 67 -10.73 -3.62 -1.66
C VAL A 67 -11.72 -4.28 -0.72
N ALA A 68 -12.55 -5.15 -1.29
CA ALA A 68 -13.47 -5.99 -0.56
C ALA A 68 -12.91 -7.41 -0.43
N ARG A 69 -13.40 -8.14 0.57
CA ARG A 69 -13.16 -9.58 0.67
C ARG A 69 -13.59 -10.27 -0.63
N GLY A 70 -12.73 -11.09 -1.20
CA GLY A 70 -12.96 -11.78 -2.47
C GLY A 70 -12.38 -11.04 -3.69
N ASP A 71 -11.96 -9.78 -3.57
CA ASP A 71 -11.30 -9.08 -4.67
C ASP A 71 -9.96 -9.74 -5.03
N GLN A 72 -9.67 -9.82 -6.33
CA GLN A 72 -8.34 -10.15 -6.81
C GLN A 72 -7.44 -8.92 -6.86
N VAL A 73 -6.23 -9.09 -6.36
CA VAL A 73 -5.22 -8.03 -6.26
C VAL A 73 -3.84 -8.56 -6.66
N SER A 74 -2.98 -7.66 -7.10
CA SER A 74 -1.52 -7.88 -7.11
C SER A 74 -0.95 -7.23 -5.86
N ILE A 75 -0.07 -7.95 -5.15
CA ILE A 75 0.54 -7.54 -3.89
C ILE A 75 2.06 -7.59 -4.06
N GLU A 76 2.72 -6.49 -3.77
CA GLU A 76 4.18 -6.39 -3.73
C GLU A 76 4.64 -6.31 -2.27
N ILE A 77 5.66 -7.09 -1.95
CA ILE A 77 6.22 -7.25 -0.60
C ILE A 77 7.71 -6.92 -0.63
N ASP A 78 8.20 -6.25 0.41
CA ASP A 78 9.63 -6.00 0.59
C ASP A 78 10.37 -7.14 1.32
N LEU A 79 11.69 -7.01 1.44
CA LEU A 79 12.57 -7.96 2.12
C LEU A 79 12.24 -8.19 3.62
N SER A 80 11.35 -7.39 4.20
CA SER A 80 10.93 -7.49 5.61
C SER A 80 9.51 -8.07 5.76
N ASP A 81 9.01 -8.74 4.72
CA ASP A 81 7.65 -9.31 4.67
C ASP A 81 6.54 -8.28 4.87
N ARG A 82 6.75 -7.04 4.43
CA ARG A 82 5.76 -5.97 4.51
C ARG A 82 5.14 -5.70 3.15
N ILE A 83 3.82 -5.54 3.12
CA ILE A 83 3.11 -5.15 1.90
C ILE A 83 3.42 -3.69 1.61
N ILE A 84 4.08 -3.44 0.48
CA ILE A 84 4.48 -2.10 0.06
C ILE A 84 3.56 -1.51 -1.00
N LYS A 85 2.82 -2.37 -1.72
CA LYS A 85 1.88 -1.94 -2.73
C LYS A 85 0.81 -3.01 -2.94
N MET A 86 -0.40 -2.54 -3.18
CA MET A 86 -1.53 -3.36 -3.57
C MET A 86 -2.22 -2.70 -4.76
N THR A 87 -2.55 -3.49 -5.77
CA THR A 87 -3.29 -3.03 -6.95
C THR A 87 -4.46 -3.97 -7.20
N LYS A 88 -5.68 -3.43 -7.26
CA LYS A 88 -6.86 -4.22 -7.60
C LYS A 88 -6.80 -4.65 -9.07
N LEU A 89 -6.95 -5.96 -9.29
CA LEU A 89 -7.04 -6.54 -10.62
C LEU A 89 -8.51 -6.48 -11.05
N SER A 90 -8.97 -5.28 -11.40
CA SER A 90 -10.24 -5.13 -12.13
C SER A 90 -10.00 -5.49 -13.59
N GLU A 91 -11.00 -6.07 -14.28
CA GLU A 91 -11.01 -6.24 -15.74
C GLU A 91 -10.96 -4.91 -16.53
N SER A 92 -10.78 -3.77 -15.87
CA SER A 92 -10.40 -2.53 -16.53
C SER A 92 -8.90 -2.53 -16.79
N SER A 93 -8.49 -3.38 -17.73
CA SER A 93 -7.45 -3.02 -18.69
C SER A 93 -7.65 -1.54 -19.09
N PRO A 94 -6.62 -0.71 -19.29
CA PRO A 94 -6.74 0.39 -20.23
C PRO A 94 -6.88 -0.25 -21.61
N SER A 95 -8.08 -0.77 -21.90
CA SER A 95 -8.52 -1.01 -23.25
C SER A 95 -8.50 0.35 -23.91
N ALA A 96 -7.50 0.57 -24.75
CA ALA A 96 -7.53 1.62 -25.75
C ALA A 96 -8.76 1.38 -26.64
N ALA A 97 -9.91 1.85 -26.20
CA ALA A 97 -11.17 1.81 -26.91
C ALA A 97 -12.12 2.87 -26.31
N ASP A 98 -11.65 4.13 -26.27
CA ASP A 98 -12.52 5.26 -26.56
C ASP A 98 -11.67 6.50 -26.94
N GLN A 99 -11.05 6.42 -28.12
CA GLN A 99 -10.82 7.61 -28.94
C GLN A 99 -11.79 7.52 -30.12
N ILE A 100 -13.07 7.81 -29.87
CA ILE A 100 -13.90 8.39 -30.92
C ILE A 100 -13.57 9.88 -30.92
N HIS A 101 -12.64 10.29 -31.77
CA HIS A 101 -12.60 11.66 -32.25
C HIS A 101 -12.72 11.61 -33.76
N ASP A 102 -13.84 12.12 -34.22
CA ASP A 102 -14.22 12.34 -35.60
C ASP A 102 -13.06 12.87 -36.46
N ASP A 103 -12.74 12.17 -37.55
CA ASP A 103 -12.29 12.83 -38.78
C ASP A 103 -12.93 12.11 -39.97
N VAL A 104 -14.26 12.26 -40.08
CA VAL A 104 -14.90 12.34 -41.39
C VAL A 104 -14.76 13.79 -41.81
N LYS A 105 -13.98 14.04 -42.86
CA LYS A 105 -13.95 15.35 -43.53
C LYS A 105 -13.71 15.17 -45.03
N PRO A 106 -14.16 16.15 -45.81
CA PRO A 106 -15.42 16.20 -46.56
C PRO A 106 -15.33 15.56 -47.96
#